data_AF-A0A3N7F8A2-F1
#
_entry.id   AF-A0A3N7F8A2-F1
#
_cell.length_a   1.000
_cell.length_b   1.000
_cell.length_c   1.000
_cell.angle_alpha   90.00
_cell.angle_beta   90.00
_cell.angle_gamma   90.00
#
_symmetry.space_group_name_H-M   'P 1'
#
loop_
_entity.id
_entity.type
_entity.pdbx_description
1 polymer ?
#
loop_
_entity_poly.entity_id
_entity_poly.type
_entity_poly.pdbx_seq_one_letter_code
_entity_poly.pdbx_strand_id
1 'polypeptide(L)'
;MGYAKERGKLEKLLTKTAGINTYDEKSLAILVDSYEKYSHTVRILKNKEPELFLDLYTNELQQIKESRKTLKESDSDETRQTNFSGYKASIVHALEKTIKTTNETV
;
A
#
# COMPACT_ATOMS: atom_id res chain seq x y z
N MET A 1 22.47 7.71 -4.04
CA MET A 1 21.11 7.15 -4.16
C MET A 1 20.48 7.03 -2.76
N GLY A 2 19.74 8.04 -2.30
CA GLY A 2 19.29 8.16 -0.89
C GLY A 2 18.24 7.13 -0.45
N TYR A 3 17.55 6.50 -1.41
CA TYR A 3 16.34 5.69 -1.16
C TYR A 3 16.43 4.25 -1.66
N ALA A 4 17.57 3.80 -2.18
CA ALA A 4 17.69 2.49 -2.84
C ALA A 4 17.27 1.31 -1.94
N LYS A 5 17.57 1.39 -0.64
CA LYS A 5 17.21 0.36 0.35
C LYS A 5 15.70 0.29 0.57
N GLU A 6 15.05 1.42 0.79
CA GLU A 6 13.60 1.50 0.98
C GLU A 6 12.85 1.14 -0.31
N ARG A 7 13.31 1.64 -1.47
CA ARG A 7 12.75 1.28 -2.79
C ARG A 7 12.76 -0.23 -3.03
N GLY A 8 13.90 -0.90 -2.79
CA GLY A 8 13.99 -2.35 -2.95
C GLY A 8 13.06 -3.15 -2.02
N LYS A 9 12.68 -2.59 -0.86
CA LYS A 9 11.64 -3.18 0.00
C LYS A 9 10.25 -3.00 -0.61
N LEU A 10 9.95 -1.81 -1.13
CA LEU A 10 8.68 -1.49 -1.75
C LEU A 10 8.44 -2.32 -3.02
N GLU A 11 9.45 -2.52 -3.87
CA GLU A 11 9.35 -3.34 -5.10
C GLU A 11 9.04 -4.80 -4.79
N LYS A 12 9.72 -5.38 -3.78
CA LYS A 12 9.42 -6.74 -3.31
C LYS A 12 8.00 -6.84 -2.75
N LEU A 13 7.58 -5.82 -2.02
CA LEU A 13 6.24 -5.75 -1.45
C LEU A 13 5.18 -5.66 -2.54
N LEU A 14 5.38 -4.79 -3.54
CA LEU A 14 4.52 -4.64 -4.71
C LEU A 14 4.33 -5.97 -5.44
N THR A 15 5.42 -6.68 -5.72
CA THR A 15 5.39 -7.99 -6.39
C THR A 15 4.51 -8.99 -5.62
N LYS A 16 4.65 -9.03 -4.29
CA LYS A 16 3.85 -9.91 -3.42
C LYS A 16 2.37 -9.50 -3.41
N THR A 17 2.09 -8.21 -3.28
CA THR A 17 0.71 -7.68 -3.14
C THR A 17 -0.07 -7.79 -4.45
N ALA A 18 0.56 -7.51 -5.60
CA ALA A 18 -0.08 -7.53 -6.91
C ALA A 18 -0.60 -8.92 -7.29
N GLY A 19 0.07 -10.00 -6.86
CA GLY A 19 -0.30 -11.39 -7.17
C GLY A 19 -1.53 -11.92 -6.42
N ILE A 20 -2.12 -11.15 -5.52
CA ILE A 20 -3.29 -11.56 -4.73
C ILE A 20 -4.56 -11.15 -5.49
N ASN A 21 -5.49 -12.07 -5.72
CA ASN A 21 -6.68 -11.78 -6.55
C ASN A 21 -8.00 -12.19 -5.89
N THR A 22 -7.97 -13.14 -4.97
CA THR A 22 -9.17 -13.70 -4.36
C THR A 22 -9.21 -13.36 -2.88
N TYR A 23 -10.40 -13.03 -2.39
CA TYR A 23 -10.65 -12.87 -0.98
C TYR A 23 -10.63 -14.24 -0.31
N ASP A 24 -9.74 -14.37 0.66
CA ASP A 24 -9.73 -15.41 1.67
C ASP A 24 -8.96 -14.85 2.89
N GLU A 25 -9.03 -15.53 4.04
CA GLU A 25 -8.40 -15.05 5.28
C GLU A 25 -6.88 -14.90 5.17
N LYS A 26 -6.22 -15.80 4.43
CA LYS A 26 -4.76 -15.76 4.22
C LYS A 26 -4.39 -14.59 3.32
N SER A 27 -5.12 -14.38 2.24
CA SER A 27 -4.95 -13.26 1.31
C SER A 27 -5.20 -11.92 2.01
N LEU A 28 -6.23 -11.84 2.88
CA LEU A 28 -6.49 -10.67 3.72
C LEU A 28 -5.34 -10.41 4.71
N ALA A 29 -4.86 -11.43 5.41
CA ALA A 29 -3.73 -11.30 6.32
C ALA A 29 -2.48 -10.76 5.59
N ILE A 30 -2.24 -11.21 4.35
CA ILE A 30 -1.14 -10.69 3.53
C ILE A 30 -1.34 -9.22 3.17
N LEU A 31 -2.56 -8.78 2.81
CA LEU A 31 -2.79 -7.36 2.51
C LEU A 31 -2.62 -6.48 3.75
N VAL A 32 -3.07 -6.94 4.92
CA VAL A 32 -2.86 -6.22 6.19
C VAL A 32 -1.37 -6.07 6.51
N ASP A 33 -0.60 -7.17 6.43
CA ASP A 33 0.86 -7.16 6.57
C ASP A 33 1.52 -6.23 5.54
N SER A 34 1.01 -6.20 4.32
CA SER A 34 1.54 -5.33 3.25
C SER A 34 1.30 -3.85 3.54
N TYR A 35 0.09 -3.50 4.00
CA TYR A 35 -0.22 -2.14 4.43
C TYR A 35 0.68 -1.69 5.60
N GLU A 36 0.91 -2.54 6.60
CA GLU A 36 1.77 -2.20 7.74
C GLU A 36 3.21 -1.94 7.30
N LYS A 37 3.75 -2.78 6.42
CA LYS A 37 5.09 -2.62 5.84
C LYS A 37 5.21 -1.36 4.98
N TYR A 38 4.18 -1.07 4.19
CA TYR A 38 4.11 0.17 3.41
C TYR A 38 4.11 1.39 4.34
N SER A 39 3.19 1.44 5.30
CA SER A 39 3.04 2.52 6.29
C SER A 39 4.35 2.82 7.03
N HIS A 40 5.03 1.77 7.49
CA HIS A 40 6.33 1.93 8.13
C HIS A 40 7.39 2.52 7.19
N THR A 41 7.44 2.04 5.94
CA THR A 41 8.45 2.47 4.96
C THR A 41 8.22 3.90 4.50
N VAL A 42 6.99 4.29 4.17
CA VAL A 42 6.68 5.67 3.76
C VAL A 42 6.88 6.66 4.91
N ARG A 43 6.68 6.25 6.18
CA ARG A 43 7.07 7.07 7.34
C ARG A 43 8.57 7.34 7.42
N ILE A 44 9.40 6.32 7.14
CA ILE A 44 10.86 6.49 7.10
C ILE A 44 11.24 7.49 6.01
N LEU A 45 10.67 7.35 4.81
CA LEU A 45 10.91 8.26 3.70
C LEU A 45 10.46 9.70 4.03
N LYS A 46 9.26 9.88 4.59
CA LYS A 46 8.75 11.17 5.07
C LYS A 46 9.61 11.80 6.15
N ASN A 47 10.28 11.02 7.00
CA ASN A 47 11.19 11.57 7.99
C ASN A 47 12.56 11.95 7.41
N LYS A 48 12.96 11.34 6.29
CA LYS A 48 14.18 11.70 5.56
C LYS A 48 13.98 12.94 4.68
N GLU A 49 12.89 12.99 3.93
CA GLU A 49 12.58 14.08 3.01
C GLU A 49 11.08 14.40 3.03
N PRO A 50 10.62 15.20 4.02
CA PRO A 50 9.22 15.50 4.21
C PRO A 50 8.55 16.14 2.98
N GLU A 51 9.27 17.01 2.27
CA GLU A 51 8.74 17.75 1.12
C GLU A 51 8.25 16.84 -0.01
N LEU A 52 8.87 15.67 -0.18
CA LEU A 52 8.48 14.70 -1.21
C LEU A 52 7.45 13.68 -0.74
N PHE A 53 7.54 13.25 0.52
CA PHE A 53 6.82 12.06 0.99
C PHE A 53 5.70 12.38 1.98
N LEU A 54 5.49 13.64 2.37
CA LEU A 54 4.40 14.01 3.29
C LEU A 54 3.03 13.68 2.68
N ASP A 55 2.79 14.05 1.43
CA ASP A 55 1.54 13.75 0.71
C ASP A 55 1.28 12.24 0.63
N LEU A 56 2.32 11.46 0.29
CA LEU A 56 2.25 10.00 0.23
C LEU A 56 1.95 9.38 1.60
N TYR A 57 2.53 9.94 2.67
CA TYR A 57 2.28 9.49 4.03
C TYR A 57 0.87 9.84 4.51
N THR A 58 0.33 11.01 4.17
CA THR A 58 -0.99 11.42 4.65
C THR A 58 -2.11 10.84 3.79
N ASN A 59 -2.07 11.11 2.49
CA ASN A 59 -3.21 10.90 1.60
C ASN A 59 -3.33 9.43 1.19
N GLU A 60 -2.24 8.78 0.79
CA GLU A 60 -2.29 7.37 0.40
C GLU A 60 -2.62 6.47 1.61
N LEU A 61 -2.07 6.75 2.80
CA LEU A 61 -2.44 5.99 4.00
C LEU A 61 -3.92 6.20 4.36
N GLN A 62 -4.47 7.38 4.14
CA GLN A 62 -5.89 7.63 4.39
C GLN A 62 -6.77 6.83 3.41
N GLN A 63 -6.46 6.85 2.11
CA GLN A 63 -7.19 6.06 1.11
C GLN A 63 -7.13 4.56 1.38
N ILE A 64 -5.98 4.04 1.82
CA ILE A 64 -5.85 2.63 2.20
C ILE A 64 -6.71 2.30 3.43
N LYS A 65 -6.79 3.20 4.42
CA LYS A 65 -7.65 3.00 5.60
C LYS A 65 -9.12 3.01 5.24
N GLU A 66 -9.55 3.90 4.35
CA GLU A 66 -10.93 3.99 3.87
C GLU A 66 -11.34 2.73 3.13
N SER A 67 -10.53 2.27 2.16
CA SER A 67 -10.80 1.02 1.45
C SER A 67 -10.80 -0.21 2.38
N ARG A 68 -9.95 -0.25 3.41
CA ARG A 68 -10.00 -1.29 4.45
C ARG A 68 -11.30 -1.23 5.26
N LYS A 69 -11.79 -0.03 5.57
CA LYS A 69 -13.06 0.16 6.28
C LYS A 69 -14.22 -0.34 5.42
N THR A 70 -14.28 0.05 4.15
CA THR A 70 -15.29 -0.43 3.19
C THR A 70 -15.28 -1.96 3.08
N LEU A 71 -14.11 -2.60 3.05
CA LEU A 71 -14.03 -4.07 3.09
C LEU A 71 -14.68 -4.67 4.35
N LYS A 72 -14.42 -4.10 5.53
CA LYS A 72 -15.02 -4.57 6.79
C LYS A 72 -16.54 -4.41 6.84
N GLU A 73 -17.07 -3.41 6.14
CA GLU A 73 -18.50 -3.10 6.08
C GLU A 73 -19.24 -3.90 4.99
N SER A 74 -18.56 -4.85 4.33
CA SER A 74 -19.17 -5.69 3.30
C SER A 74 -20.22 -6.64 3.89
N ASP A 75 -21.39 -6.65 3.27
CA ASP A 75 -22.60 -7.36 3.70
C ASP A 75 -22.87 -8.68 2.96
N SER A 76 -22.17 -8.93 1.86
CA SER A 76 -22.27 -10.15 1.06
C SER A 76 -20.90 -10.59 0.56
N ASP A 77 -20.80 -11.83 0.08
CA ASP A 77 -19.54 -12.35 -0.44
C ASP A 77 -19.10 -11.65 -1.74
N GLU A 78 -20.06 -11.24 -2.59
CA GLU A 78 -19.80 -10.47 -3.81
C GLU A 78 -19.26 -9.07 -3.50
N THR A 79 -19.89 -8.36 -2.55
CA THR A 79 -19.42 -7.03 -2.12
C THR A 79 -18.07 -7.15 -1.42
N ARG A 80 -17.84 -8.21 -0.64
CA ARG A 80 -16.56 -8.49 0.01
C ARG A 80 -15.42 -8.72 -0.97
N GLN A 81 -15.62 -9.54 -2.01
CA GLN A 81 -14.60 -9.75 -3.05
C GLN A 81 -14.29 -8.44 -3.81
N THR A 82 -15.32 -7.65 -4.11
CA THR A 82 -15.16 -6.35 -4.79
C THR A 82 -14.36 -5.38 -3.92
N ASN A 83 -14.76 -5.22 -2.66
CA ASN A 83 -14.10 -4.31 -1.72
C ASN A 83 -12.69 -4.79 -1.35
N PHE A 84 -12.44 -6.10 -1.35
CA PHE A 84 -11.11 -6.68 -1.18
C PHE A 84 -10.19 -6.29 -2.34
N SER A 85 -10.70 -6.36 -3.57
CA SER A 85 -9.99 -5.92 -4.77
C SER A 85 -9.67 -4.43 -4.71
N GLY A 86 -10.61 -3.61 -4.20
CA GLY A 86 -10.40 -2.18 -3.94
C GLY A 86 -9.32 -1.90 -2.89
N TYR A 87 -9.32 -2.63 -1.78
CA TYR A 87 -8.28 -2.54 -0.75
C TYR A 87 -6.89 -2.96 -1.27
N LYS A 88 -6.81 -4.02 -2.09
CA LYS A 88 -5.57 -4.37 -2.77
C LYS A 88 -5.10 -3.25 -3.69
N ALA A 89 -6.00 -2.72 -4.53
CA ALA A 89 -5.67 -1.71 -5.53
C ALA A 89 -5.12 -0.43 -4.89
N SER A 90 -5.70 0.01 -3.76
CA SER A 90 -5.19 1.19 -3.04
C SER A 90 -3.77 0.98 -2.50
N ILE A 91 -3.45 -0.21 -1.96
CA ILE A 91 -2.09 -0.55 -1.52
C ILE A 91 -1.12 -0.57 -2.71
N VAL A 92 -1.49 -1.22 -3.81
CA VAL A 92 -0.67 -1.31 -5.03
C VAL A 92 -0.39 0.08 -5.59
N HIS A 93 -1.41 0.92 -5.71
CA HIS A 93 -1.27 2.30 -6.20
C HIS A 93 -0.30 3.11 -5.35
N ALA A 94 -0.45 3.05 -4.02
CA ALA A 94 0.42 3.75 -3.08
C ALA A 94 1.89 3.28 -3.18
N LEU A 95 2.12 1.97 -3.36
CA LEU A 95 3.44 1.40 -3.57
C LEU A 95 4.06 1.90 -4.88
N GLU A 96 3.34 1.83 -5.99
CA GLU A 96 3.80 2.29 -7.30
C GLU A 96 4.14 3.77 -7.29
N LYS A 97 3.27 4.60 -6.73
CA LYS A 97 3.47 6.05 -6.62
C LYS A 97 4.71 6.37 -5.78
N THR A 98 4.87 5.71 -4.63
CA THR A 98 6.05 5.91 -3.77
C THR A 98 7.34 5.46 -4.45
N ILE A 99 7.35 4.30 -5.13
CA ILE A 99 8.51 3.82 -5.90
C ILE A 99 8.88 4.83 -6.99
N LYS A 100 7.89 5.33 -7.73
CA LYS A 100 8.09 6.35 -8.76
C LYS A 100 8.74 7.61 -8.18
N THR A 101 8.23 8.15 -7.08
CA THR A 101 8.82 9.32 -6.40
C THR A 101 10.29 9.09 -6.00
N THR A 102 10.64 7.87 -5.55
CA THR A 102 12.05 7.54 -5.23
C THR A 102 12.98 7.43 -6.44
N ASN A 103 12.44 7.30 -7.65
CA ASN A 103 13.20 7.23 -8.91
C ASN A 103 13.38 8.59 -9.56
N GLU A 104 12.38 9.48 -9.47
CA GLU A 104 12.42 10.82 -10.07
C GLU A 104 13.35 11.80 -9.33
N THR A 105 13.85 11.40 -8.17
CA THR A 105 14.72 12.19 -7.28
C THR A 105 16.18 11.74 -7.29
N VAL A 106 16.56 10.92 -8.27
CA VAL A 106 17.95 10.47 -8.52
C VAL A 106 18.46 11.06 -9.83
#